data_AF-A0A6P8WAT3-F1
#
_entry.id   AF-A0A6P8WAT3-F1
#
_cell.length_a   1.000
_cell.length_b   1.000
_cell.length_c   1.000
_cell.angle_alpha   90.00
_cell.angle_beta   90.00
_cell.angle_gamma   90.00
#
_symmetry.space_group_name_H-M   'P 1'
#
loop_
_entity.id
_entity.type
_entity.pdbx_description
1 polymer ?
#
loop_
_entity_poly.entity_id
_entity_poly.type
_entity_poly.pdbx_seq_one_letter_code
_entity_poly.pdbx_strand_id
1 'polypeptide(L)'
;MGRLDFSTTESARLLLLAVFGVLALSVVLAEQEGENLSGLSNNPDKAIFAVRENGTTCLMVEFAVRFLVPYDVLALNGIDLITEQAAFTLPRGAEIEGTCGSTESEIQISWKNNAYTLRIYFSKELREKDIEVWKISKVQFVYDSSETSHFINAYNPGKHTASTHHLSALVTPAGQSYVCAAQQTLTLISSDHQKGITVSMYDVQIQPFDIASDFMFSEAYKCITDQRERLEETLPLILSFILALIIVITVVVYHFHLKLTAVQPVLPRDRSMYKNM
;
A
#
# COMPACT_ATOMS: atom_id res chain seq x y z
N MET A 1 -72.53 -36.64 -8.62
CA MET A 1 -71.11 -36.24 -8.42
C MET A 1 -70.66 -35.54 -9.69
N GLY A 2 -70.43 -34.25 -9.81
CA GLY A 2 -70.29 -33.14 -8.87
C GLY A 2 -69.47 -32.12 -9.68
N ARG A 3 -70.14 -31.28 -10.48
CA ARG A 3 -69.48 -30.22 -11.25
C ARG A 3 -69.02 -29.16 -10.25
N LEU A 4 -67.71 -28.99 -10.11
CA LEU A 4 -67.11 -27.87 -9.42
C LEU A 4 -66.93 -26.75 -10.44
N ASP A 5 -67.83 -25.78 -10.39
CA ASP A 5 -67.66 -24.46 -11.00
C ASP A 5 -66.50 -23.75 -10.30
N PHE A 6 -65.41 -23.53 -11.04
CA PHE A 6 -64.28 -22.73 -10.56
C PHE A 6 -64.59 -21.26 -10.86
N SER A 7 -64.95 -20.52 -9.81
CA SER A 7 -65.29 -19.10 -9.87
C SER A 7 -64.10 -18.26 -10.33
N THR A 8 -64.28 -17.51 -11.40
CA THR A 8 -63.28 -16.64 -12.07
C THR A 8 -62.76 -15.48 -11.20
N THR A 9 -63.29 -15.29 -9.99
CA THR A 9 -62.85 -14.23 -9.06
C THR A 9 -61.68 -14.60 -8.15
N GLU A 10 -61.39 -15.89 -7.92
CA GLU A 10 -60.21 -16.29 -7.11
C GLU A 10 -58.89 -16.23 -7.90
N SER A 11 -58.95 -16.50 -9.21
CA SER A 11 -57.77 -16.50 -10.08
C SER A 11 -57.16 -15.10 -10.25
N ALA A 12 -58.00 -14.05 -10.25
CA ALA A 12 -57.56 -12.67 -10.36
C ALA A 12 -56.84 -12.17 -9.09
N ARG A 13 -57.23 -12.65 -7.90
CA ARG A 13 -56.59 -12.28 -6.63
C ARG A 13 -55.22 -12.96 -6.45
N LEU A 14 -55.08 -14.22 -6.89
CA LEU A 14 -53.79 -14.91 -6.89
C LEU A 14 -52.83 -14.30 -7.91
N LEU A 15 -53.32 -13.88 -9.09
CA LEU A 15 -52.49 -13.17 -10.07
C LEU A 15 -52.06 -11.78 -9.59
N LEU A 16 -52.94 -11.03 -8.91
CA LEU A 16 -52.56 -9.74 -8.31
C LEU A 16 -51.56 -9.89 -7.16
N LEU A 17 -51.69 -10.91 -6.30
CA LEU A 17 -50.72 -11.20 -5.23
C LEU A 17 -49.39 -11.74 -5.78
N ALA A 18 -49.40 -12.50 -6.88
CA ALA A 18 -48.18 -12.94 -7.55
C ALA A 18 -47.48 -11.78 -8.27
N VAL A 19 -48.23 -10.88 -8.93
CA VAL A 19 -47.66 -9.72 -9.62
C VAL A 19 -47.13 -8.69 -8.61
N PHE A 20 -47.82 -8.44 -7.49
CA PHE A 20 -47.30 -7.58 -6.42
C PHE A 20 -46.19 -8.23 -5.59
N GLY A 21 -46.17 -9.57 -5.46
CA GLY A 21 -45.11 -10.31 -4.78
C GLY A 21 -43.80 -10.40 -5.57
N VAL A 22 -43.88 -10.40 -6.90
CA VAL A 22 -42.71 -10.42 -7.80
C VAL A 22 -42.12 -9.01 -7.98
N LEU A 23 -42.87 -7.94 -7.70
CA LEU A 23 -42.41 -6.55 -7.79
C LEU A 23 -41.71 -6.01 -6.53
N ALA A 24 -41.54 -6.82 -5.47
CA ALA A 24 -40.95 -6.38 -4.19
C ALA A 24 -39.64 -7.09 -3.80
N LEU A 25 -38.97 -7.77 -4.76
CA LEU A 25 -37.59 -8.25 -4.59
C LEU A 25 -36.69 -7.75 -5.72
N SER A 26 -36.70 -6.45 -5.97
CA SER A 26 -35.49 -5.80 -6.46
C SER A 26 -34.50 -5.75 -5.29
N VAL A 27 -33.75 -6.84 -5.08
CA VAL A 27 -32.49 -6.74 -4.34
C VAL A 27 -31.68 -5.71 -5.12
N VAL A 28 -31.51 -4.53 -4.53
CA VAL A 28 -30.56 -3.53 -5.02
C VAL A 28 -29.20 -4.20 -4.87
N LEU A 29 -28.74 -4.85 -5.94
CA LEU A 29 -27.34 -5.23 -6.05
C LEU A 29 -26.61 -3.90 -6.12
N ALA A 30 -25.90 -3.53 -5.05
CA ALA A 30 -25.13 -2.30 -5.03
C ALA A 30 -24.21 -2.31 -6.25
N GLU A 31 -24.37 -1.33 -7.14
CA GLU A 31 -23.52 -1.17 -8.31
C GLU A 31 -22.15 -0.71 -7.82
N GLN A 32 -21.16 -1.62 -7.91
CA GLN A 32 -19.79 -1.34 -7.53
C GLN A 32 -19.03 -0.85 -8.76
N GLU A 33 -18.53 0.39 -8.69
CA GLU A 33 -17.85 1.06 -9.80
C GLU A 33 -16.38 1.29 -9.44
N GLY A 34 -15.47 0.86 -10.32
CA GLY A 34 -14.05 1.15 -10.21
C GLY A 34 -13.67 2.44 -10.94
N GLU A 35 -12.96 3.33 -10.27
CA GLU A 35 -12.46 4.58 -10.85
C GLU A 35 -10.93 4.59 -10.90
N ASN A 36 -10.39 4.84 -12.09
CA ASN A 36 -8.97 5.02 -12.29
C ASN A 36 -8.62 6.51 -12.28
N LEU A 37 -8.06 6.95 -11.16
CA LEU A 37 -7.66 8.34 -10.91
C LEU A 37 -6.16 8.56 -11.18
N SER A 38 -5.49 7.56 -11.77
CA SER A 38 -4.04 7.57 -11.96
C SER A 38 -3.58 8.81 -12.69
N GLY A 39 -4.38 9.39 -13.59
CA GLY A 39 -4.07 10.64 -14.33
C GLY A 39 -3.81 11.87 -13.45
N LEU A 40 -4.23 11.87 -12.18
CA LEU A 40 -3.99 12.96 -11.22
C LEU A 40 -2.57 12.93 -10.62
N SER A 41 -1.89 11.79 -10.66
CA SER A 41 -0.53 11.65 -10.13
C SER A 41 0.50 12.37 -11.00
N ASN A 42 1.44 13.09 -10.36
CA ASN A 42 2.61 13.64 -11.05
C ASN A 42 3.71 12.60 -11.28
N ASN A 43 3.63 11.44 -10.61
CA ASN A 43 4.57 10.33 -10.79
C ASN A 43 3.99 9.33 -11.82
N PRO A 44 4.68 9.08 -12.95
CA PRO A 44 4.19 8.19 -14.00
C PRO A 44 4.13 6.71 -13.59
N ASP A 45 4.90 6.30 -12.58
CA ASP A 45 4.92 4.92 -12.10
C ASP A 45 3.86 4.65 -11.03
N LYS A 46 3.23 5.72 -10.51
CA LYS A 46 2.24 5.63 -9.45
C LYS A 46 0.82 5.62 -10.03
N ALA A 47 0.06 4.61 -9.64
CA ALA A 47 -1.35 4.48 -9.98
C ALA A 47 -2.23 4.81 -8.78
N ILE A 48 -3.40 5.38 -9.06
CA ILE A 48 -4.41 5.73 -8.06
C ILE A 48 -5.73 5.10 -8.50
N PHE A 49 -6.28 4.22 -7.66
CA PHE A 49 -7.54 3.54 -7.92
C PHE A 49 -8.49 3.72 -6.74
N ALA A 50 -9.77 3.90 -7.05
CA ALA A 50 -10.83 3.96 -6.07
C ALA A 50 -11.93 2.97 -6.47
N VAL A 51 -12.56 2.34 -5.48
CA VAL A 51 -13.76 1.53 -5.65
C VAL A 51 -14.89 2.24 -4.93
N ARG A 52 -16.03 2.36 -5.60
CA ARG A 52 -17.22 3.04 -5.10
C ARG A 52 -18.35 2.05 -4.92
N GLU A 53 -19.11 2.26 -3.87
CA GLU A 53 -20.32 1.53 -3.54
C GLU A 53 -21.42 2.54 -3.20
N ASN A 54 -22.57 2.45 -3.88
CA ASN A 54 -23.69 3.38 -3.73
C ASN A 54 -23.30 4.86 -3.87
N GLY A 55 -22.35 5.15 -4.76
CA GLY A 55 -21.86 6.52 -5.01
C GLY A 55 -20.86 7.03 -3.96
N THR A 56 -20.44 6.22 -2.99
CA THR A 56 -19.42 6.59 -1.99
C THR A 56 -18.15 5.75 -2.16
N THR A 57 -16.99 6.34 -1.96
CA THR A 57 -15.69 5.66 -2.00
C THR A 57 -15.56 4.75 -0.79
N CYS A 58 -15.31 3.46 -1.02
CA CYS A 58 -15.23 2.46 0.05
C CYS A 58 -13.83 1.82 0.16
N LEU A 59 -13.07 1.79 -0.93
CA LEU A 59 -11.69 1.35 -0.97
C LEU A 59 -10.89 2.27 -1.88
N MET A 60 -9.71 2.68 -1.44
CA MET A 60 -8.80 3.50 -2.23
C MET A 60 -7.38 3.02 -2.07
N VAL A 61 -6.65 3.01 -3.18
CA VAL A 61 -5.24 2.64 -3.21
C VAL A 61 -4.46 3.60 -4.10
N GLU A 62 -3.28 3.94 -3.63
CA GLU A 62 -2.30 4.73 -4.35
C GLU A 62 -0.95 4.04 -4.17
N PHE A 63 -0.34 3.53 -5.24
CA PHE A 63 0.96 2.85 -5.15
C PHE A 63 1.61 2.69 -6.53
N ALA A 64 2.91 2.42 -6.54
CA ALA A 64 3.62 1.88 -7.71
C ALA A 64 3.91 0.40 -7.48
N VAL A 65 3.71 -0.46 -8.48
CA VAL A 65 4.01 -1.90 -8.39
C VAL A 65 4.97 -2.33 -9.48
N ARG A 66 5.93 -3.17 -9.10
CA ARG A 66 6.82 -3.89 -10.00
C ARG A 66 6.64 -5.39 -9.80
N PHE A 67 6.58 -6.11 -10.90
CA PHE A 67 6.51 -7.56 -10.97
C PHE A 67 7.82 -8.11 -11.50
N LEU A 68 8.27 -9.22 -10.92
CA LEU A 68 9.39 -10.02 -11.41
C LEU A 68 8.93 -11.47 -11.48
N VAL A 69 8.72 -11.95 -12.71
CA VAL A 69 8.14 -13.26 -13.01
C VAL A 69 9.20 -14.13 -13.69
N PRO A 70 9.71 -15.17 -13.02
CA PRO A 70 10.55 -16.16 -13.68
C PRO A 70 9.72 -17.08 -14.60
N TYR A 71 10.20 -17.34 -15.81
CA TYR A 71 9.56 -18.22 -16.78
C TYR A 71 10.61 -19.06 -17.52
N ASP A 72 10.22 -20.24 -18.02
CA ASP A 72 11.19 -21.09 -18.73
C ASP A 72 11.18 -20.80 -20.22
N VAL A 73 12.34 -20.92 -20.84
CA VAL A 73 12.54 -20.83 -22.29
C VAL A 73 13.40 -22.01 -22.74
N LEU A 74 13.23 -22.43 -23.99
CA LEU A 74 14.11 -23.43 -24.60
C LEU A 74 15.45 -22.79 -24.94
N ALA A 75 16.54 -23.42 -24.48
CA ALA A 75 17.88 -23.02 -24.84
C ALA A 75 18.13 -23.22 -26.35
N LEU A 76 19.20 -22.60 -26.86
CA LEU A 76 19.56 -22.65 -28.29
C LEU A 76 19.79 -24.08 -28.82
N ASN A 77 20.09 -25.04 -27.94
CA ASN A 77 20.24 -26.45 -28.32
C ASN A 77 18.90 -27.17 -28.53
N GLY A 78 17.76 -26.52 -28.24
CA GLY A 78 16.41 -27.04 -28.45
C GLY A 78 15.96 -28.13 -27.47
N ILE A 79 16.76 -28.43 -26.44
CA ILE A 79 16.49 -29.51 -25.48
C ILE A 79 16.51 -29.06 -24.02
N ASP A 80 17.39 -28.13 -23.65
CA ASP A 80 17.52 -27.69 -22.27
C ASP A 80 16.55 -26.55 -21.96
N LEU A 81 15.99 -26.56 -20.76
CA LEU A 81 15.15 -25.50 -20.22
C LEU A 81 16.01 -24.57 -19.35
N ILE A 82 15.98 -23.28 -19.67
CA ILE A 82 16.60 -22.24 -18.86
C ILE A 82 15.51 -21.31 -18.32
N THR A 83 15.72 -20.75 -17.13
CA THR A 83 14.79 -19.80 -16.53
C THR A 83 15.25 -18.37 -16.81
N GLU A 84 14.38 -17.61 -17.47
CA GLU A 84 14.51 -16.18 -17.73
C GLU A 84 13.60 -15.39 -16.77
N GLN A 85 13.79 -14.07 -16.71
CA GLN A 85 12.99 -13.18 -15.85
C GLN A 85 12.29 -12.10 -16.66
N ALA A 86 10.97 -12.03 -16.53
CA ALA A 86 10.17 -10.93 -17.02
C ALA A 86 9.99 -9.89 -15.91
N ALA A 87 10.36 -8.63 -16.18
CA ALA A 87 10.16 -7.52 -15.27
C ALA A 87 9.27 -6.45 -15.91
N PHE A 88 8.21 -6.05 -15.21
CA PHE A 88 7.30 -5.01 -15.69
C PHE A 88 6.60 -4.33 -14.51
N THR A 89 6.02 -3.15 -14.76
CA THR A 89 5.32 -2.35 -13.76
C THR A 89 3.82 -2.31 -14.03
N LEU A 90 3.04 -1.98 -13.01
CA LEU A 90 1.61 -1.76 -13.17
C LEU A 90 1.36 -0.50 -14.03
N PRO A 91 0.67 -0.61 -15.18
CA PRO A 91 0.43 0.55 -16.02
C PRO A 91 -0.68 1.44 -15.46
N ARG A 92 -0.59 2.75 -15.71
CA ARG A 92 -1.62 3.73 -15.33
C ARG A 92 -2.97 3.50 -16.01
N GLY A 93 -2.99 2.88 -17.19
CA GLY A 93 -4.20 2.59 -17.97
C GLY A 93 -4.88 1.26 -17.61
N ALA A 94 -4.62 0.73 -16.41
CA ALA A 94 -5.26 -0.50 -15.96
C ALA A 94 -6.76 -0.28 -15.69
N GLU A 95 -7.54 -1.32 -15.94
CA GLU A 95 -8.95 -1.43 -15.55
C GLU A 95 -9.04 -1.87 -14.10
N ILE A 96 -10.07 -1.38 -13.42
CA ILE A 96 -10.25 -1.53 -11.98
C ILE A 96 -11.65 -2.05 -11.68
N GLU A 97 -11.71 -3.10 -10.89
CA GLU A 97 -12.91 -3.66 -10.30
C GLU A 97 -12.64 -3.89 -8.80
N GLY A 98 -13.68 -3.96 -7.99
CA GLY A 98 -13.50 -4.28 -6.58
C GLY A 98 -14.82 -4.53 -5.88
N THR A 99 -14.71 -5.14 -4.72
CA THR A 99 -15.83 -5.41 -3.83
C THR A 99 -15.54 -4.82 -2.46
N CYS A 100 -16.54 -4.14 -1.92
CA CYS A 100 -16.48 -3.57 -0.59
C CYS A 100 -17.41 -4.37 0.35
N GLY A 101 -16.92 -4.61 1.55
CA GLY A 101 -17.66 -5.32 2.59
C GLY A 101 -17.24 -4.79 3.95
N SER A 102 -18.00 -5.18 4.98
CA SER A 102 -17.76 -4.70 6.35
C SER A 102 -16.49 -5.32 6.96
N THR A 103 -16.17 -6.57 6.61
CA THR A 103 -15.02 -7.32 7.14
C THR A 103 -14.04 -7.76 6.07
N GLU A 104 -14.49 -7.92 4.83
CA GLU A 104 -13.66 -8.34 3.70
C GLU A 104 -13.86 -7.37 2.55
N SER A 105 -12.78 -7.02 1.87
CA SER A 105 -12.82 -6.26 0.63
C SER A 105 -11.75 -6.75 -0.33
N GLU A 106 -12.00 -6.59 -1.62
CA GLU A 106 -11.08 -7.00 -2.68
C GLU A 106 -10.94 -5.89 -3.70
N ILE A 107 -9.73 -5.70 -4.19
CA ILE A 107 -9.46 -4.89 -5.38
C ILE A 107 -8.84 -5.77 -6.45
N GLN A 108 -9.35 -5.66 -7.67
CA GLN A 108 -8.91 -6.36 -8.86
C GLN A 108 -8.48 -5.34 -9.92
N ILE A 109 -7.20 -5.39 -10.29
CA ILE A 109 -6.60 -4.49 -11.28
C ILE A 109 -6.16 -5.33 -12.47
N SER A 110 -6.73 -5.10 -13.64
CA SER A 110 -6.41 -5.84 -14.87
C SER A 110 -5.87 -4.93 -15.96
N TRP A 111 -4.99 -5.45 -16.80
CA TRP A 111 -4.47 -4.70 -17.95
C TRP A 111 -4.10 -5.64 -19.08
N LYS A 112 -3.85 -5.05 -20.26
CA LYS A 112 -3.47 -5.76 -21.49
C LYS A 112 -4.51 -6.84 -21.86
N ASN A 113 -5.77 -6.43 -22.03
CA ASN A 113 -6.88 -7.32 -22.38
C ASN A 113 -7.04 -8.51 -21.42
N ASN A 114 -6.90 -8.27 -20.11
CA ASN A 114 -6.96 -9.29 -19.05
C ASN A 114 -5.86 -10.38 -19.12
N ALA A 115 -4.76 -10.13 -19.85
CA ALA A 115 -3.56 -10.97 -19.79
C ALA A 115 -2.89 -10.92 -18.41
N TYR A 116 -3.03 -9.79 -17.71
CA TYR A 116 -2.55 -9.60 -16.35
C TYR A 116 -3.67 -9.17 -15.42
N THR A 117 -3.67 -9.71 -14.20
CA THR A 117 -4.63 -9.33 -13.16
C THR A 117 -3.97 -9.42 -11.78
N LEU A 118 -3.90 -8.30 -11.07
CA LEU A 118 -3.51 -8.22 -9.67
C LEU A 118 -4.77 -8.17 -8.80
N ARG A 119 -4.88 -9.09 -7.84
CA ARG A 119 -5.94 -9.10 -6.83
C ARG A 119 -5.32 -8.94 -5.45
N ILE A 120 -5.81 -7.98 -4.68
CA ILE A 120 -5.42 -7.77 -3.29
C ILE A 120 -6.66 -7.93 -2.43
N TYR A 121 -6.57 -8.82 -1.46
CA TYR A 121 -7.62 -9.12 -0.51
C TYR A 121 -7.30 -8.49 0.83
N PHE A 122 -8.27 -7.81 1.40
CA PHE A 122 -8.18 -7.16 2.70
C PHE A 122 -9.15 -7.81 3.67
N SER A 123 -8.73 -7.91 4.93
CA SER A 123 -9.57 -8.40 6.01
C SER A 123 -9.49 -7.45 7.20
N LYS A 124 -10.64 -7.11 7.78
CA LYS A 124 -10.79 -6.38 9.04
C LYS A 124 -11.08 -7.37 10.17
N GLU A 125 -10.29 -7.30 11.24
CA GLU A 125 -10.39 -8.19 12.38
C GLU A 125 -10.26 -7.42 13.70
N LEU A 126 -10.93 -7.92 14.73
CA LEU A 126 -10.78 -7.46 16.11
C LEU A 126 -9.54 -8.13 16.72
N ARG A 127 -8.59 -7.34 17.21
CA ARG A 127 -7.45 -7.84 18.00
C ARG A 127 -7.75 -7.81 19.50
N GLU A 128 -6.89 -8.51 20.25
CA GLU A 128 -6.89 -8.45 21.71
C GLU A 128 -6.92 -6.98 22.19
N LYS A 129 -7.78 -6.69 23.17
CA LYS A 129 -8.12 -5.34 23.68
C LYS A 129 -9.14 -4.54 22.85
N ASP A 130 -9.99 -5.21 22.07
CA ASP A 130 -11.07 -4.61 21.27
C ASP A 130 -10.58 -3.53 20.27
N ILE A 131 -9.37 -3.73 19.74
CA ILE A 131 -8.80 -2.84 18.71
C ILE A 131 -9.09 -3.45 17.35
N GLU A 132 -9.92 -2.78 16.55
CA GLU A 132 -10.13 -3.15 15.15
C GLU A 132 -8.93 -2.77 14.30
N VAL A 133 -8.44 -3.73 13.52
CA VAL A 133 -7.37 -3.53 12.55
C VAL A 133 -7.75 -4.17 11.22
N TRP A 134 -7.22 -3.63 10.14
CA TRP A 134 -7.26 -4.27 8.84
C TRP A 134 -5.86 -4.67 8.39
N LYS A 135 -5.80 -5.65 7.49
CA LYS A 135 -4.55 -6.15 6.90
C LYS A 135 -4.79 -6.62 5.47
N ILE A 136 -3.72 -6.75 4.69
CA ILE A 136 -3.72 -7.57 3.49
C ILE A 136 -3.67 -9.04 3.91
N SER A 137 -4.71 -9.80 3.56
CA SER A 137 -4.88 -11.22 3.90
C SER A 137 -4.36 -12.15 2.81
N LYS A 138 -4.39 -11.69 1.56
CA LYS A 138 -3.92 -12.44 0.39
C LYS A 138 -3.60 -11.48 -0.76
N VAL A 139 -2.55 -11.78 -1.51
CA VAL A 139 -2.29 -11.20 -2.82
C VAL A 139 -2.25 -12.33 -3.84
N GLN A 140 -2.92 -12.11 -4.97
CA GLN A 140 -2.93 -13.05 -6.09
C GLN A 140 -2.58 -12.28 -7.37
N PHE A 141 -1.72 -12.89 -8.18
CA PHE A 141 -1.32 -12.35 -9.46
C PHE A 141 -1.57 -13.40 -10.54
N VAL A 142 -2.40 -13.06 -11.51
CA VAL A 142 -2.70 -13.87 -12.68
C VAL A 142 -1.97 -13.24 -13.86
N TYR A 143 -1.24 -14.06 -14.61
CA TYR A 143 -0.49 -13.61 -15.78
C TYR A 143 -0.57 -14.64 -16.89
N ASP A 144 -0.61 -14.17 -18.14
CA ASP A 144 -0.57 -15.01 -19.33
C ASP A 144 0.82 -14.96 -19.97
N SER A 145 1.55 -16.07 -19.91
CA SER A 145 2.88 -16.21 -20.51
C SER A 145 2.84 -16.36 -22.04
N SER A 146 1.65 -16.44 -22.65
CA SER A 146 1.48 -16.29 -24.11
C SER A 146 1.55 -14.83 -24.57
N GLU A 147 1.46 -13.86 -23.66
CA GLU A 147 1.64 -12.44 -23.98
C GLU A 147 3.12 -12.12 -24.24
N THR A 148 3.45 -11.86 -25.49
CA THR A 148 4.83 -11.81 -26.00
C THR A 148 5.59 -10.53 -25.70
N SER A 149 4.94 -9.49 -25.16
CA SER A 149 5.63 -8.23 -24.81
C SER A 149 6.65 -8.38 -23.68
N HIS A 150 6.40 -9.31 -22.74
CA HIS A 150 7.30 -9.56 -21.60
C HIS A 150 7.82 -11.00 -21.54
N PHE A 151 7.10 -11.96 -22.14
CA PHE A 151 7.46 -13.37 -22.14
C PHE A 151 7.90 -13.83 -23.53
N ILE A 152 9.18 -13.66 -23.82
CA ILE A 152 9.73 -13.96 -25.15
C ILE A 152 10.11 -15.45 -25.20
N ASN A 153 9.55 -16.18 -26.16
CA ASN A 153 9.80 -17.62 -26.35
C ASN A 153 9.52 -18.47 -25.10
N ALA A 154 8.49 -18.12 -24.32
CA ALA A 154 8.08 -18.89 -23.16
C ALA A 154 7.78 -20.35 -23.54
N TYR A 155 8.36 -21.27 -22.79
CA TYR A 155 8.09 -22.69 -22.90
C TYR A 155 6.74 -23.02 -22.26
N ASN A 156 5.87 -23.73 -23.01
CA ASN A 156 4.49 -24.03 -22.61
C ASN A 156 3.71 -22.79 -22.16
N PRO A 157 3.49 -21.81 -23.06
CA PRO A 157 2.84 -20.57 -22.70
C PRO A 157 1.36 -20.78 -22.34
N GLY A 158 0.86 -19.95 -21.42
CA GLY A 158 -0.54 -19.95 -21.02
C GLY A 158 -0.80 -19.13 -19.76
N LYS A 159 -2.01 -19.27 -19.23
CA LYS A 159 -2.47 -18.54 -18.05
C LYS A 159 -2.01 -19.22 -16.77
N HIS A 160 -1.30 -18.48 -15.93
CA HIS A 160 -0.79 -18.91 -14.64
C HIS A 160 -1.36 -18.05 -13.52
N THR A 161 -1.43 -18.62 -12.33
CA THR A 161 -1.89 -17.93 -11.12
C THR A 161 -0.88 -18.15 -10.01
N ALA A 162 -0.40 -17.07 -9.41
CA ALA A 162 0.42 -17.12 -8.22
C ALA A 162 -0.27 -16.42 -7.07
N SER A 163 -0.07 -16.90 -5.85
CA SER A 163 -0.67 -16.30 -4.66
C SER A 163 0.20 -16.42 -3.43
N THR A 164 -0.03 -15.53 -2.48
CA THR A 164 0.54 -15.65 -1.13
C THR A 164 -0.24 -16.64 -0.28
N HIS A 165 0.43 -17.34 0.63
CA HIS A 165 -0.21 -18.21 1.63
C HIS A 165 -0.17 -17.54 3.01
N HIS A 166 -1.31 -17.50 3.71
CA HIS A 166 -1.43 -16.96 5.09
C HIS A 166 -0.76 -15.59 5.30
N LEU A 167 -1.06 -14.63 4.42
CA LEU A 167 -0.46 -13.31 4.49
C LEU A 167 -1.12 -12.47 5.60
N SER A 168 -0.28 -11.72 6.33
CA SER A 168 -0.72 -10.69 7.27
C SER A 168 0.21 -9.49 7.11
N ALA A 169 -0.01 -8.72 6.06
CA ALA A 169 0.83 -7.58 5.71
C ALA A 169 0.07 -6.25 5.88
N LEU A 170 0.82 -5.16 6.09
CA LEU A 170 0.30 -3.78 6.18
C LEU A 170 -0.81 -3.65 7.25
N VAL A 171 -0.60 -4.28 8.41
CA VAL A 171 -1.55 -4.23 9.52
C VAL A 171 -1.70 -2.79 10.00
N THR A 172 -2.93 -2.30 9.99
CA THR A 172 -3.26 -0.89 10.21
C THR A 172 -4.53 -0.78 11.04
N PRO A 173 -4.65 0.18 11.97
CA PRO A 173 -5.89 0.41 12.70
C PRO A 173 -7.06 0.74 11.76
N ALA A 174 -8.27 0.32 12.14
CA ALA A 174 -9.49 0.68 11.42
C ALA A 174 -9.67 2.21 11.34
N GLY A 175 -10.24 2.69 10.24
CA GLY A 175 -10.42 4.12 9.98
C GLY A 175 -9.15 4.90 9.58
N GLN A 176 -7.99 4.25 9.49
CA GLN A 176 -6.72 4.87 9.06
C GLN A 176 -6.23 4.32 7.72
N SER A 177 -5.49 5.14 6.97
CA SER A 177 -4.79 4.74 5.74
C SER A 177 -3.37 4.28 6.07
N TYR A 178 -2.89 3.21 5.45
CA TYR A 178 -1.49 2.78 5.59
C TYR A 178 -0.61 3.58 4.64
N VAL A 179 0.48 4.20 5.12
CA VAL A 179 1.43 4.96 4.30
C VAL A 179 2.85 4.43 4.45
N CYS A 180 3.52 4.15 3.34
CA CYS A 180 4.92 3.72 3.32
C CYS A 180 5.64 4.11 2.01
N ALA A 181 6.71 4.89 2.11
CA ALA A 181 7.59 5.21 0.99
C ALA A 181 8.54 4.03 0.66
N ALA A 182 9.04 3.35 1.69
CA ALA A 182 9.96 2.23 1.53
C ALA A 182 9.34 1.05 0.75
N GLN A 183 10.16 0.40 -0.07
CA GLN A 183 9.78 -0.76 -0.86
C GLN A 183 9.23 -1.92 0.01
N GLN A 184 8.02 -2.37 -0.30
CA GLN A 184 7.41 -3.56 0.29
C GLN A 184 7.47 -4.71 -0.71
N THR A 185 8.14 -5.81 -0.37
CA THR A 185 8.29 -6.97 -1.25
C THR A 185 7.46 -8.15 -0.76
N LEU A 186 6.64 -8.72 -1.65
CA LEU A 186 5.84 -9.91 -1.43
C LEU A 186 6.27 -11.02 -2.40
N THR A 187 6.42 -12.23 -1.89
CA THR A 187 6.69 -13.43 -2.71
C THR A 187 5.42 -14.23 -2.87
N LEU A 188 4.99 -14.41 -4.12
CA LEU A 188 3.84 -15.21 -4.50
C LEU A 188 4.32 -16.55 -5.02
N ILE A 189 3.63 -17.63 -4.66
CA ILE A 189 3.95 -18.98 -5.14
C ILE A 189 2.99 -19.30 -6.28
N SER A 190 3.55 -19.68 -7.44
CA SER A 190 2.77 -20.15 -8.59
C SER A 190 1.99 -21.42 -8.25
N SER A 191 0.84 -21.62 -8.89
CA SER A 191 -0.01 -22.81 -8.71
C SER A 191 0.69 -24.13 -9.08
N ASP A 192 1.73 -24.07 -9.92
CA ASP A 192 2.59 -25.22 -10.24
C ASP A 192 3.62 -25.53 -9.13
N HIS A 193 3.68 -24.69 -8.08
CA HIS A 193 4.62 -24.75 -6.96
C HIS A 193 6.11 -24.81 -7.37
N GLN A 194 6.45 -24.45 -8.61
CA GLN A 194 7.82 -24.52 -9.09
C GLN A 194 8.57 -23.20 -8.95
N LYS A 195 7.85 -22.07 -8.96
CA LYS A 195 8.46 -20.74 -9.06
C LYS A 195 7.84 -19.71 -8.14
N GLY A 196 8.71 -18.91 -7.53
CA GLY A 196 8.34 -17.73 -6.74
C GLY A 196 8.33 -16.48 -7.61
N ILE A 197 7.24 -15.74 -7.59
CA ILE A 197 7.08 -14.44 -8.24
C ILE A 197 7.29 -13.35 -7.20
N THR A 198 8.04 -12.33 -7.54
CA THR A 198 8.24 -11.18 -6.65
C THR A 198 7.36 -10.02 -7.08
N VAL A 199 6.57 -9.51 -6.13
CA VAL A 199 5.77 -8.30 -6.27
C VAL A 199 6.32 -7.25 -5.32
N SER A 200 6.80 -6.14 -5.84
CA SER A 200 7.34 -5.03 -5.07
C SER A 200 6.45 -3.81 -5.20
N MET A 201 6.05 -3.23 -4.07
CA MET A 201 5.21 -2.04 -3.98
C MET A 201 6.01 -0.86 -3.41
N TYR A 202 5.81 0.34 -3.94
CA TYR A 202 6.52 1.57 -3.56
C TYR A 202 5.52 2.72 -3.38
N ASP A 203 5.90 3.72 -2.57
CA ASP A 203 5.09 4.92 -2.32
C ASP A 203 3.61 4.62 -2.04
N VAL A 204 3.40 3.64 -1.16
CA VAL A 204 2.10 3.02 -0.89
C VAL A 204 1.29 3.91 0.02
N GLN A 205 0.05 4.19 -0.37
CA GLN A 205 -1.03 4.69 0.48
C GLN A 205 -2.30 3.87 0.22
N ILE A 206 -2.78 3.10 1.20
CA ILE A 206 -3.90 2.17 1.01
C ILE A 206 -4.90 2.33 2.15
N GLN A 207 -6.19 2.36 1.81
CA GLN A 207 -7.28 2.30 2.77
C GLN A 207 -8.45 1.47 2.22
N PRO A 208 -8.67 0.25 2.73
CA PRO A 208 -9.66 -0.67 2.20
C PRO A 208 -11.01 -0.65 2.92
N PHE A 209 -11.12 0.09 4.02
CA PHE A 209 -12.33 0.18 4.84
C PHE A 209 -12.47 1.59 5.43
N ASP A 210 -13.68 1.90 5.89
CA ASP A 210 -13.98 3.04 6.76
C ASP A 210 -13.50 4.40 6.19
N ILE A 211 -13.63 4.58 4.87
CA ILE A 211 -13.38 5.85 4.19
C ILE A 211 -14.53 6.81 4.48
N ALA A 212 -14.22 7.95 5.11
CA ALA A 212 -15.22 8.93 5.54
C ALA A 212 -15.57 9.96 4.46
N SER A 213 -14.74 10.12 3.42
CA SER A 213 -14.90 11.16 2.42
C SER A 213 -14.45 10.67 1.04
N ASP A 214 -15.22 11.04 0.02
CA ASP A 214 -14.96 10.59 -1.34
C ASP A 214 -13.59 11.03 -1.84
N PHE A 215 -12.87 10.07 -2.44
CA PHE A 215 -11.54 10.27 -3.02
C PHE A 215 -10.50 10.88 -2.07
N MET A 216 -10.70 10.72 -0.76
CA MET A 216 -9.78 11.22 0.27
C MET A 216 -9.46 10.14 1.28
N PHE A 217 -8.16 9.91 1.48
CA PHE A 217 -7.68 9.04 2.55
C PHE A 217 -7.94 9.67 3.93
N SER A 218 -8.24 8.81 4.90
CA SER A 218 -8.23 9.15 6.32
C SER A 218 -6.80 9.35 6.84
N GLU A 219 -6.68 9.64 8.14
CA GLU A 219 -5.40 9.81 8.83
C GLU A 219 -4.40 8.70 8.49
N ALA A 220 -3.15 9.09 8.22
CA ALA A 220 -2.08 8.20 7.78
C ALA A 220 -1.40 7.48 8.96
N TYR A 221 -1.45 6.15 8.93
CA TYR A 221 -0.64 5.26 9.75
C TYR A 221 0.65 4.89 9.00
N LYS A 222 1.79 5.41 9.49
CA LYS A 222 3.08 5.23 8.83
C LYS A 222 3.72 3.88 9.13
N CYS A 223 4.35 3.28 8.13
CA CYS A 223 5.09 2.04 8.31
C CYS A 223 6.33 2.18 9.20
N ILE A 224 6.70 1.08 9.86
CA ILE A 224 7.86 1.01 10.76
C ILE A 224 9.18 1.26 10.01
N THR A 225 9.26 0.85 8.74
CA THR A 225 10.47 1.00 7.92
C THR A 225 10.82 2.47 7.71
N ASP A 226 9.87 3.29 7.25
CA ASP A 226 10.07 4.74 7.09
C ASP A 226 10.41 5.43 8.43
N GLN A 227 9.78 4.99 9.52
CA GLN A 227 10.06 5.53 10.85
C GLN A 227 11.51 5.22 11.29
N ARG A 228 11.98 4.01 10.98
CA ARG A 228 13.34 3.58 11.30
C ARG A 228 14.38 4.34 10.49
N GLU A 229 14.17 4.46 9.18
CA GLU A 229 15.07 5.21 8.29
C GLU A 229 15.20 6.66 8.76
N ARG A 230 14.06 7.31 9.06
CA ARG A 230 14.07 8.67 9.63
C ARG A 230 14.82 8.75 10.95
N LEU A 231 14.68 7.74 11.82
CA LEU A 231 15.38 7.72 13.11
C LEU A 231 16.90 7.58 12.91
N GLU A 232 17.33 6.72 12.00
CA GLU A 232 18.75 6.51 11.66
C GLU A 232 19.39 7.78 11.07
N GLU A 233 18.65 8.57 10.28
CA GLU A 233 19.11 9.87 9.78
C GLU A 233 19.13 10.96 10.87
N THR A 234 18.14 10.99 11.74
CA THR A 234 17.98 12.07 12.73
C THR A 234 18.92 11.89 13.94
N LEU A 235 19.23 10.65 14.32
CA LEU A 235 20.07 10.34 15.46
C LEU A 235 21.47 11.00 15.40
N PRO A 236 22.26 10.90 14.31
CA PRO A 236 23.56 11.56 14.22
C PRO A 236 23.47 13.10 14.24
N LEU A 237 22.41 13.68 13.68
CA LEU A 237 22.17 15.14 13.74
C LEU A 237 21.98 15.61 15.18
N ILE A 238 21.16 14.90 15.96
CA ILE A 238 20.91 15.23 17.37
C ILE A 238 22.19 15.06 18.20
N LEU A 239 22.91 13.94 18.02
CA LEU A 239 24.17 13.68 18.71
C LEU A 239 25.22 14.75 18.39
N SER A 240 25.33 15.15 17.12
CA SER A 240 26.23 16.21 16.67
C SER A 240 25.87 17.54 17.32
N PHE A 241 24.58 17.90 17.36
CA PHE A 241 24.12 19.13 17.98
C PHE A 241 24.41 19.18 19.48
N ILE A 242 24.15 18.09 20.21
CA ILE A 242 24.44 18.00 21.65
C ILE A 242 25.95 18.13 21.90
N LEU A 243 26.78 17.42 21.13
CA LEU A 243 28.23 17.47 21.27
C LEU A 243 28.78 18.89 20.98
N ALA A 244 28.31 19.51 19.91
CA ALA A 244 28.69 20.88 19.57
C ALA A 244 28.34 21.87 20.69
N LEU A 245 27.14 21.74 21.28
CA LEU A 245 26.67 22.59 22.37
C LEU A 245 27.53 22.41 23.63
N ILE A 246 27.92 21.19 23.97
CA ILE A 246 28.84 20.90 25.09
C ILE A 246 30.21 21.55 24.84
N ILE A 247 30.74 21.45 23.62
CA ILE A 247 32.04 22.06 23.27
C ILE A 247 31.97 23.59 23.41
N VAL A 248 30.91 24.23 22.92
CA VAL A 248 30.73 25.68 23.06
C VAL A 248 30.68 26.08 24.53
N ILE A 249 29.89 25.38 25.36
CA ILE A 249 29.79 25.67 26.79
C ILE A 249 31.15 25.53 27.48
N THR A 250 31.88 24.45 27.22
CA THR A 250 33.19 24.22 27.85
C THR A 250 34.23 25.27 27.46
N VAL A 251 34.27 25.69 26.19
CA VAL A 251 35.15 26.77 25.73
C VAL A 251 34.79 28.11 26.36
N VAL A 252 33.50 28.44 26.45
CA VAL A 252 33.03 29.68 27.08
C VAL A 252 33.42 29.72 28.55
N VAL A 253 33.13 28.65 29.31
CA VAL A 253 33.51 28.53 30.72
C VAL A 253 35.02 28.63 30.90
N TYR A 254 35.80 27.95 30.05
CA TYR A 254 37.26 28.02 30.08
C TYR A 254 37.77 29.45 29.86
N HIS A 255 37.23 30.16 28.88
CA HIS A 255 37.62 31.55 28.59
C HIS A 255 37.24 32.50 29.74
N PHE A 256 36.07 32.33 30.35
CA PHE A 256 35.69 33.08 31.55
C PHE A 256 36.62 32.80 32.72
N HIS A 257 36.94 31.53 32.97
CA HIS A 257 37.88 31.14 34.02
C HIS A 257 39.26 31.78 33.80
N LEU A 258 39.80 31.67 32.58
CA LEU A 258 41.10 32.25 32.22
C LEU A 258 41.12 33.78 32.44
N LYS A 259 40.05 34.48 32.06
CA LYS A 259 39.92 35.93 32.30
C LYS A 259 39.87 36.28 33.79
N LEU A 260 39.21 35.47 34.62
CA LEU A 260 39.13 35.69 36.08
C LEU A 260 40.43 35.35 36.80
N THR A 261 41.24 34.43 36.25
CA THR A 261 42.50 33.98 36.89
C THR A 261 43.72 34.77 36.38
N ALA A 262 43.55 35.61 35.36
CA ALA A 262 44.61 36.49 34.87
C ALA A 262 44.96 37.57 35.92
N VAL A 263 46.09 37.38 36.60
CA VAL A 263 46.66 38.33 37.56
C VAL A 263 46.93 39.68 36.88
N GLN A 264 46.48 40.77 37.49
CA GLN A 264 46.73 42.14 36.99
C GLN A 264 48.23 42.37 36.77
N PRO A 265 48.66 42.96 35.65
CA PRO A 265 50.04 43.41 35.51
C PRO A 265 50.30 44.50 36.55
N VAL A 266 51.30 44.27 37.41
CA VAL A 266 51.83 45.28 38.34
C VAL A 266 52.27 46.48 37.51
N LEU A 267 51.57 47.62 37.63
CA LEU A 267 52.00 48.87 37.00
C LEU A 267 53.45 49.18 37.44
N PRO A 268 54.35 49.60 36.53
CA PRO A 268 55.71 49.95 36.91
C PRO A 268 55.66 51.14 37.87
N ARG A 269 56.14 50.90 39.10
CA ARG A 269 56.28 51.91 40.14
C ARG A 269 57.17 53.04 39.63
N ASP A 270 56.62 54.25 39.57
CA ASP A 270 57.28 55.45 39.06
C ASP A 270 58.68 55.63 39.68
N ARG A 271 59.70 55.66 38.81
CA ARG A 271 61.13 55.72 39.18
C ARG A 271 61.61 57.15 39.47
N SER A 272 60.70 58.10 39.64
CA SER A 272 61.00 59.55 39.77
C SER A 272 61.45 59.99 41.18
N MET A 273 61.50 59.09 42.17
CA MET A 273 61.86 59.43 43.57
C MET A 273 63.35 59.31 43.93
N TYR A 274 64.26 59.01 42.99
CA TYR A 274 65.71 58.89 43.27
C TYR A 274 66.55 59.99 42.60
N LYS A 275 66.10 61.26 42.66
CA LYS A 275 66.90 62.40 42.19
C LYS A 275 67.19 63.45 43.27
N ASN A 276 67.35 63.00 44.52
CA ASN A 276 67.87 63.83 45.61
C ASN A 276 68.72 62.97 46.57
N MET A 277 69.79 62.36 46.07
CA MET A 277 70.99 61.98 46.84
C MET A 277 72.19 62.06 45.93
#